data_AF-X5MEZ8-F1
#
_entry.id   AF-X5MEZ8-F1
#
_cell.length_a   1.000
_cell.length_b   1.000
_cell.length_c   1.000
_cell.angle_alpha   90.00
_cell.angle_beta   90.00
_cell.angle_gamma   90.00
#
_symmetry.space_group_name_H-M   'P 1'
#
loop_
_entity.id
_entity.type
_entity.pdbx_description
1 polymer ?
#
loop_
_entity_poly.entity_id
_entity_poly.type
_entity_poly.pdbx_seq_one_letter_code
_entity_poly.pdbx_strand_id
1 'polypeptide(L)'
;MKERAPALKIARYVQSHGMETPLDGAMQASRDAQPKYDGFAELCWESEDDLNFAMSDEAALKAGAELLADERKFIDLKRSSLTFVRERSVVG
;
A
#
# COMPACT_ATOMS: atom_id res chain seq x y z
N MET A 1 -8.90 9.07 -5.26
CA MET A 1 -8.45 8.41 -4.02
C MET A 1 -9.21 8.89 -2.78
N LYS A 2 -9.10 10.16 -2.33
CA LYS A 2 -9.80 10.67 -1.12
C LYS A 2 -11.32 10.46 -1.10
N GLU A 3 -11.99 10.65 -2.22
CA GLU A 3 -13.45 10.49 -2.33
C GLU A 3 -13.93 9.03 -2.21
N ARG A 4 -13.04 8.06 -2.44
CA ARG A 4 -13.35 6.62 -2.41
C ARG A 4 -13.01 5.97 -1.07
N ALA A 5 -12.17 6.62 -0.25
CA ALA A 5 -11.75 6.09 1.05
C ALA A 5 -12.92 5.72 1.98
N PRO A 6 -14.02 6.51 2.08
CA PRO A 6 -15.16 6.14 2.91
C PRO A 6 -15.87 4.86 2.45
N ALA A 7 -16.01 4.66 1.13
CA ALA A 7 -16.66 3.46 0.57
C ALA A 7 -15.86 2.18 0.83
N LEU A 8 -14.54 2.30 0.92
CA LEU A 8 -13.62 1.21 1.23
C LEU A 8 -13.33 1.07 2.72
N LYS A 9 -13.95 1.91 3.56
CA LYS A 9 -13.68 2.02 5.01
C LYS A 9 -12.18 2.16 5.35
N ILE A 10 -11.42 2.82 4.47
CA ILE A 10 -10.00 3.06 4.71
C ILE A 10 -9.87 4.15 5.77
N ALA A 11 -9.30 3.80 6.91
CA ALA A 11 -9.05 4.72 8.02
C ALA A 11 -7.85 5.62 7.74
N ARG A 12 -6.80 5.07 7.11
CA ARG A 12 -5.59 5.80 6.73
C ARG A 12 -5.07 5.28 5.39
N TYR A 13 -4.67 6.21 4.53
CA TYR A 13 -3.95 5.89 3.30
C TYR A 13 -2.69 6.74 3.19
N VAL A 14 -1.52 6.09 3.17
CA VAL A 14 -0.22 6.75 3.06
C VAL A 14 0.47 6.30 1.78
N GLN A 15 1.07 7.25 1.07
CA GLN A 15 1.95 6.99 -0.07
C GLN A 15 3.33 7.55 0.26
N SER A 16 4.31 6.66 0.30
CA SER A 16 5.71 6.97 0.56
C SER A 16 6.48 6.79 -0.73
N HIS A 17 6.92 7.89 -1.35
CA HIS A 17 7.72 7.83 -2.57
C HIS A 17 9.17 7.48 -2.25
N GLY A 18 9.75 6.60 -3.06
CA GLY A 18 11.18 6.28 -3.00
C GLY A 18 12.01 7.53 -3.25
N MET A 19 13.10 7.66 -2.50
CA MET A 19 14.11 8.68 -2.70
C MET A 19 15.43 8.04 -3.13
N GLU A 20 16.30 8.84 -3.74
CA GLU A 20 17.68 8.44 -3.99
C GLU A 20 18.57 9.00 -2.91
N THR A 21 19.45 8.16 -2.37
CA THR A 21 20.45 8.60 -1.40
C THR A 21 21.85 8.09 -1.80
N PRO A 22 22.92 8.79 -1.39
CA PRO A 22 24.29 8.27 -1.56
C PRO A 22 24.55 6.93 -0.86
N LEU A 23 23.65 6.48 0.03
CA LEU A 23 23.80 5.26 0.82
C LEU A 23 23.12 4.04 0.20
N ASP A 24 22.30 4.22 -0.84
CA ASP A 24 21.44 3.16 -1.41
C ASP A 24 22.24 1.89 -1.75
N GLY A 25 23.37 2.05 -2.46
CA GLY A 25 24.21 0.93 -2.88
C GLY A 25 24.85 0.19 -1.71
N ALA A 26 25.34 0.91 -0.70
CA ALA A 26 25.93 0.30 0.49
C ALA A 26 24.87 -0.44 1.32
N MET A 27 23.68 0.13 1.45
CA MET A 27 22.57 -0.49 2.17
C MET A 27 22.10 -1.78 1.51
N GLN A 28 21.92 -1.77 0.18
CA GLN A 28 21.53 -2.97 -0.56
C GLN A 28 22.60 -4.07 -0.45
N ALA A 29 23.87 -3.74 -0.68
CA ALA A 29 24.97 -4.70 -0.67
C ALA A 29 25.18 -5.35 0.70
N SER A 30 24.93 -4.62 1.79
CA SER A 30 25.14 -5.11 3.16
C SER A 30 24.33 -6.36 3.54
N ARG A 31 23.23 -6.64 2.83
CA ARG A 31 22.30 -7.74 3.13
C ARG A 31 22.01 -8.64 1.93
N ASP A 32 22.73 -8.45 0.82
CA ASP A 32 22.38 -9.03 -0.48
C ASP A 32 20.88 -8.82 -0.80
N ALA A 33 20.40 -7.60 -0.53
CA ALA A 33 18.98 -7.28 -0.56
C ALA A 33 18.47 -7.14 -2.00
N GLN A 34 17.18 -7.39 -2.16
CA GLN A 34 16.46 -7.13 -3.41
C GLN A 34 16.58 -5.65 -3.84
N PRO A 35 16.42 -5.35 -5.14
CA PRO A 35 16.34 -3.97 -5.61
C PRO A 35 15.29 -3.17 -4.85
N LYS A 36 15.56 -1.87 -4.63
CA LYS A 36 14.62 -0.98 -3.96
C LYS A 36 13.33 -0.85 -4.76
N TYR A 37 12.21 -0.68 -4.05
CA TYR A 37 10.96 -0.22 -4.63
C TYR A 37 11.03 1.30 -4.90
N ASP A 38 10.23 1.76 -5.85
CA ASP A 38 10.04 3.18 -6.18
C ASP A 38 9.07 3.90 -5.24
N GLY A 39 8.39 3.15 -4.37
CA GLY A 39 7.57 3.67 -3.29
C GLY A 39 6.76 2.58 -2.61
N PHE A 40 5.97 2.99 -1.62
CA PHE A 40 5.06 2.15 -0.86
C PHE A 40 3.71 2.85 -0.71
N ALA A 41 2.64 2.06 -0.81
CA ALA A 41 1.28 2.51 -0.55
C ALA A 41 0.69 1.66 0.58
N GLU A 42 0.25 2.30 1.65
CA GLU A 42 -0.27 1.64 2.85
C GLU A 42 -1.73 2.05 3.06
N LEU A 43 -2.63 1.07 2.96
CA LEU A 43 -4.04 1.22 3.30
C LEU A 43 -4.25 0.55 4.67
N CYS A 44 -4.84 1.29 5.60
CA CYS A 44 -5.13 0.80 6.94
C CYS A 44 -6.63 0.85 7.21
N TRP A 45 -7.12 -0.18 7.90
CA TRP A 45 -8.48 -0.30 8.40
C TRP A 45 -8.46 -0.33 9.92
N GLU A 46 -9.52 0.14 10.58
CA GLU A 46 -9.61 0.13 12.05
C GLU A 46 -9.81 -1.30 12.61
N SER A 47 -10.38 -2.20 11.81
CA SER A 47 -10.71 -3.55 12.21
C SER A 47 -10.59 -4.56 11.07
N GLU A 48 -10.49 -5.85 11.42
CA GLU A 48 -10.56 -6.95 10.45
C GLU A 48 -11.93 -7.00 9.76
N ASP A 49 -13.01 -6.61 10.45
CA ASP A 49 -14.36 -6.55 9.87
C ASP A 49 -14.47 -5.48 8.79
N ASP A 50 -13.81 -4.34 8.95
CA ASP A 50 -13.78 -3.29 7.93
C ASP A 50 -12.93 -3.70 6.72
N LEU A 51 -11.83 -4.42 6.95
CA LEU A 51 -11.07 -5.05 5.87
C LEU A 51 -11.93 -6.09 5.13
N ASN A 52 -12.62 -6.99 5.85
CA ASN A 52 -13.49 -7.99 5.26
C ASN A 52 -14.62 -7.34 4.45
N PHE A 53 -15.23 -6.27 4.97
CA PHE A 53 -16.21 -5.47 4.25
C PHE A 53 -15.62 -4.91 2.95
N ALA A 54 -14.44 -4.28 3.04
CA ALA A 54 -13.77 -3.69 1.87
C ALA A 54 -13.48 -4.71 0.75
N MET A 55 -13.32 -6.00 1.10
CA MET A 55 -13.01 -7.09 0.18
C MET A 55 -14.24 -7.89 -0.29
N SER A 56 -15.44 -7.65 0.25
CA SER A 56 -16.62 -8.49 -0.03
C SER A 56 -17.89 -7.72 -0.39
N ASP A 57 -18.03 -6.48 0.06
CA ASP A 57 -19.19 -5.65 -0.26
C ASP A 57 -19.15 -5.18 -1.72
N GLU A 58 -20.29 -5.23 -2.41
CA GLU A 58 -20.37 -4.91 -3.84
C GLU A 58 -19.96 -3.45 -4.14
N ALA A 59 -20.39 -2.50 -3.31
CA ALA A 59 -20.04 -1.11 -3.49
C ALA A 59 -18.55 -0.85 -3.18
N ALA A 60 -18.02 -1.52 -2.16
CA ALA A 60 -16.60 -1.47 -1.84
C ALA A 60 -15.73 -2.08 -2.96
N LEU A 61 -16.10 -3.24 -3.49
CA LEU A 61 -15.41 -3.88 -4.61
C LEU A 61 -15.40 -2.99 -5.86
N LYS A 62 -16.52 -2.32 -6.16
CA LYS A 62 -16.58 -1.34 -7.24
C LYS A 62 -15.64 -0.17 -7.00
N ALA A 63 -15.65 0.41 -5.80
CA ALA A 63 -14.74 1.49 -5.44
C ALA A 63 -13.26 1.05 -5.53
N GLY A 64 -12.96 -0.19 -5.14
CA GLY A 64 -11.64 -0.81 -5.24
C GLY A 64 -11.19 -1.04 -6.69
N ALA A 65 -12.10 -1.48 -7.56
CA ALA A 65 -11.81 -1.64 -8.99
C ALA A 65 -11.49 -0.30 -9.65
N GLU A 66 -12.23 0.76 -9.30
CA GLU A 66 -11.94 2.10 -9.80
C GLU A 66 -10.61 2.64 -9.27
N LEU A 67 -10.28 2.35 -7.99
CA LEU A 67 -8.98 2.69 -7.41
C LEU A 67 -7.85 2.00 -8.18
N LEU A 68 -7.97 0.68 -8.39
CA LEU A 68 -7.00 -0.09 -9.16
C LEU A 68 -6.84 0.44 -10.59
N ALA A 69 -7.93 0.89 -11.23
CA ALA A 69 -7.86 1.51 -12.55
C ALA A 69 -7.08 2.82 -12.56
N ASP A 70 -7.11 3.57 -11.46
CA ASP A 70 -6.32 4.79 -11.28
C ASP A 70 -4.84 4.45 -11.03
N GLU A 71 -4.57 3.50 -10.15
CA GLU A 71 -3.22 3.00 -9.84
C GLU A 71 -2.48 2.48 -11.07
N ARG A 72 -3.17 1.82 -12.00
CA ARG A 72 -2.58 1.36 -13.28
C ARG A 72 -1.93 2.47 -14.11
N LYS A 73 -2.28 3.73 -13.88
CA LYS A 73 -1.70 4.86 -14.61
C LYS A 73 -0.27 5.18 -14.16
N PHE A 74 0.10 4.79 -12.94
CA PHE A 74 1.37 5.19 -12.33
C PHE A 74 2.10 4.09 -11.54
N ILE A 75 1.47 2.93 -11.28
CA ILE A 75 2.07 1.79 -10.59
C ILE A 75 2.31 0.64 -11.58
N ASP A 76 3.52 0.09 -11.60
CA ASP A 76 3.80 -1.19 -12.25
C ASP A 76 3.29 -2.36 -11.39
N LEU A 77 2.00 -2.68 -11.57
CA LEU A 77 1.31 -3.70 -10.78
C LEU A 77 1.97 -5.08 -10.82
N LYS A 78 2.69 -5.43 -11.89
CA LYS A 78 3.34 -6.75 -12.01
C LYS A 78 4.59 -6.85 -11.15
N ARG A 79 5.22 -5.72 -10.86
CA ARG A 79 6.41 -5.61 -10.00
C ARG A 79 6.07 -5.21 -8.57
N SER A 80 4.79 -4.92 -8.29
CA SER A 80 4.30 -4.67 -6.94
C SER A 80 4.22 -5.94 -6.11
N SER A 81 4.51 -5.83 -4.82
CA SER A 81 4.23 -6.86 -3.81
C SER A 81 3.09 -6.37 -2.93
N LEU A 82 2.04 -7.19 -2.77
CA LEU A 82 0.92 -6.90 -1.89
C LEU A 82 0.95 -7.85 -0.68
N THR A 83 0.89 -7.28 0.52
CA THR A 83 0.96 -8.04 1.78
C THR A 83 0.04 -7.41 2.80
N PHE A 84 -0.76 -8.23 3.49
CA PHE A 84 -1.45 -7.80 4.71
C PHE A 84 -0.53 -7.96 5.91
N VAL A 85 -0.45 -6.92 6.73
CA VAL A 85 0.37 -6.89 7.94
C VAL A 85 -0.46 -6.40 9.11
N ARG A 86 -0.05 -6.74 10.33
CA ARG A 86 -0.48 -6.05 11.55
C ARG A 86 0.71 -5.29 12.10
N GLU A 87 0.52 -4.01 12.34
CA GLU A 87 1.55 -3.19 12.97
C GLU A 87 1.77 -3.65 14.41
N ARG A 88 3.04 -3.83 14.79
CA ARG A 88 3.45 -4.01 16.18
C ARG A 88 4.50 -2.96 16.49
N SER A 89 4.13 -1.97 17.29
CA SER A 89 5.07 -0.95 17.75
C SER A 89 6.12 -1.59 18.66
N VAL A 90 7.38 -1.51 18.27
CA VAL A 90 8.53 -1.98 19.06
C VAL A 90 9.23 -0.82 19.74
N VAL A 91 9.23 0.34 19.10
CA VAL A 91 9.74 1.61 19.61
C VAL A 91 8.74 2.70 19.20
N GLY A 92 8.50 3.67 20.08
CA GLY A 92 7.66 4.85 19.87
C GLY A 92 8.26 6.06 20.57
#